data_AF-A0A6L4B898-F1
#
_entry.id   AF-A0A6L4B898-F1
#
_cell.length_a   1.000
_cell.length_b   1.000
_cell.length_c   1.000
_cell.angle_alpha   90.00
_cell.angle_beta   90.00
_cell.angle_gamma   90.00
#
_symmetry.space_group_name_H-M   'P 1'
#
loop_
_entity.id
_entity.type
_entity.pdbx_description
1 polymer ?
#
loop_
_entity_poly.entity_id
_entity_poly.type
_entity_poly.pdbx_seq_one_letter_code
_entity_poly.pdbx_strand_id
1 'polypeptide(L)'
;MSSLALLEQMSNYSTEMVDAARANDWDRLTRLERQVASLRDRLGVEEALGFPGRPRQMSEDERKKKMALIRRILDDDKEVRVHTEPWMDNVRQLLSGGARARNVRSAYSDPDAS
;
A
#
# COMPACT_ATOMS: atom_id res chain seq x y z
N MET A 1 21.40 -7.66 -7.64
CA MET A 1 20.35 -8.69 -7.85
C MET A 1 19.84 -8.50 -9.27
N SER A 2 19.07 -9.42 -9.85
CA SER A 2 18.44 -9.13 -11.16
C SER A 2 17.13 -8.38 -10.94
N SER A 3 16.73 -7.53 -11.90
CA SER A 3 15.44 -6.83 -11.90
C SER A 3 14.25 -7.79 -11.73
N LEU A 4 14.34 -9.01 -12.28
CA LEU A 4 13.32 -10.05 -12.12
C LEU A 4 13.20 -10.54 -10.67
N ALA A 5 14.33 -10.78 -9.99
CA ALA A 5 14.34 -11.22 -8.59
C ALA A 5 13.76 -10.15 -7.65
N LEU A 6 13.97 -8.86 -7.94
CA LEU A 6 13.34 -7.76 -7.20
C LEU A 6 11.82 -7.78 -7.34
N LEU A 7 11.30 -8.04 -8.55
CA LEU A 7 9.86 -8.12 -8.79
C LEU A 7 9.22 -9.35 -8.16
N GLU A 8 9.90 -10.49 -8.16
CA GLU A 8 9.44 -11.69 -7.44
C GLU A 8 9.34 -11.40 -5.94
N GLN A 9 10.35 -10.74 -5.37
CA GLN A 9 10.34 -10.37 -3.96
C GLN A 9 9.23 -9.36 -3.63
N MET A 10 9.01 -8.36 -4.50
CA MET A 10 7.90 -7.41 -4.36
C MET A 10 6.54 -8.14 -4.42
N SER A 11 6.37 -9.09 -5.36
CA SER A 11 5.14 -9.87 -5.47
C SER A 11 4.85 -10.70 -4.22
N ASN A 12 5.87 -11.28 -3.59
CA ASN A 12 5.69 -12.02 -2.35
C ASN A 12 5.24 -11.10 -1.21
N TYR A 13 5.86 -9.92 -1.08
CA TYR A 13 5.46 -8.95 -0.07
C TYR A 13 4.06 -8.37 -0.32
N SER A 14 3.66 -8.13 -1.57
CA SER A 14 2.28 -7.72 -1.90
C SER A 14 1.25 -8.77 -1.49
N THR A 15 1.54 -10.06 -1.72
CA THR A 15 0.67 -11.14 -1.22
C THR A 15 0.62 -11.17 0.32
N GLU A 16 1.75 -10.97 1.01
CA GLU A 16 1.74 -10.85 2.49
C GLU A 16 0.96 -9.62 3.00
N MET A 17 0.95 -8.53 2.22
CA MET A 17 0.16 -7.33 2.55
C MET A 17 -1.33 -7.63 2.48
N VAL A 18 -1.78 -8.45 1.51
CA VAL A 18 -3.18 -8.90 1.43
C VAL A 18 -3.56 -9.68 2.69
N ASP A 19 -2.71 -10.62 3.13
CA ASP A 19 -2.96 -11.39 4.36
C ASP A 19 -3.01 -10.49 5.60
N ALA A 20 -2.09 -9.52 5.71
CA ALA A 20 -2.10 -8.55 6.80
C ALA A 20 -3.35 -7.66 6.78
N ALA A 21 -3.78 -7.21 5.61
CA ALA A 21 -4.99 -6.40 5.45
C ALA A 21 -6.26 -7.18 5.81
N ARG A 22 -6.35 -8.45 5.39
CA ARG A 22 -7.45 -9.36 5.78
C ARG A 22 -7.48 -9.62 7.30
N ALA A 23 -6.32 -9.71 7.93
CA ALA A 23 -6.19 -9.88 9.38
C ALA A 23 -6.40 -8.57 10.18
N ASN A 24 -6.55 -7.42 9.51
CA ASN A 24 -6.55 -6.08 10.14
C ASN A 24 -5.27 -5.80 10.95
N ASP A 25 -4.14 -6.39 10.56
CA ASP A 25 -2.83 -6.19 11.20
C ASP A 25 -2.12 -4.98 10.57
N TRP A 26 -2.51 -3.79 11.03
CA TRP A 26 -2.03 -2.50 10.52
C TRP A 26 -0.53 -2.27 10.74
N ASP A 27 0.02 -2.80 11.84
CA ASP A 27 1.45 -2.70 12.15
C ASP A 27 2.27 -3.53 11.17
N ARG A 28 1.82 -4.75 10.87
CA ARG A 28 2.46 -5.59 9.85
C ARG A 28 2.30 -4.98 8.46
N LEU A 29 1.15 -4.43 8.13
CA LEU A 29 0.88 -3.81 6.84
C LEU A 29 1.82 -2.63 6.56
N THR A 30 1.98 -1.72 7.53
CA THR A 30 2.88 -0.56 7.40
C THR A 30 4.36 -0.96 7.33
N ARG A 31 4.76 -2.04 8.01
CA ARG A 31 6.12 -2.59 7.88
C ARG A 31 6.39 -3.15 6.48
N LEU A 32 5.45 -3.93 5.94
CA LEU A 32 5.54 -4.52 4.61
C LEU A 32 5.56 -3.42 3.52
N GLU A 33 4.76 -2.38 3.66
CA GLU A 33 4.75 -1.23 2.75
C GLU A 33 6.13 -0.58 2.62
N ARG A 34 6.84 -0.37 3.74
CA ARG A 34 8.21 0.18 3.73
C ARG A 34 9.20 -0.73 3.01
N GLN A 35 9.04 -2.04 3.15
CA GLN A 35 9.87 -3.03 2.45
C GLN A 35 9.64 -2.99 0.93
N VAL A 36 8.37 -2.94 0.50
CA VAL A 36 8.01 -2.80 -0.92
C VAL A 36 8.51 -1.48 -1.50
N ALA A 37 8.37 -0.36 -0.77
CA ALA A 37 8.87 0.94 -1.19
C ALA A 37 10.39 0.93 -1.39
N SER A 38 11.14 0.34 -0.46
CA SER A 38 12.60 0.19 -0.57
C SER A 38 13.01 -0.64 -1.80
N LEU A 39 12.29 -1.72 -2.09
CA LEU A 39 12.56 -2.54 -3.28
C LEU A 39 12.24 -1.81 -4.58
N ARG A 40 11.13 -1.07 -4.62
CA ARG A 40 10.76 -0.22 -5.77
C ARG A 40 11.84 0.81 -6.06
N ASP A 41 12.32 1.50 -5.02
CA ASP A 41 13.33 2.55 -5.19
C ASP A 41 14.65 1.95 -5.70
N ARG A 42 15.04 0.76 -5.21
CA ARG A 42 16.19 0.00 -5.75
C ARG A 42 16.00 -0.43 -7.20
N LEU A 43 14.81 -0.88 -7.58
CA LEU A 43 14.47 -1.24 -8.95
C LEU A 43 14.56 -0.02 -9.88
N GLY A 44 14.03 1.14 -9.45
CA GLY A 44 14.12 2.39 -10.21
C GLY A 44 15.57 2.85 -10.40
N VAL A 45 16.42 2.67 -9.38
CA VAL A 45 17.86 2.93 -9.48
C VAL A 45 18.55 1.93 -10.41
N GLU A 46 18.25 0.63 -10.36
CA GLU A 46 18.83 -0.37 -11.29
C GLU A 46 18.38 -0.15 -12.74
N GLU A 47 17.13 0.26 -12.98
CA GLU A 47 16.64 0.62 -14.32
C GLU A 47 17.25 1.94 -14.82
N ALA A 48 17.42 2.94 -13.95
CA ALA A 48 18.03 4.23 -14.32
C ALA A 48 19.55 4.14 -14.53
N LEU A 49 20.25 3.28 -13.76
CA LEU A 49 21.68 2.98 -13.93
C LEU A 49 21.93 1.98 -15.06
N GLY A 50 20.90 1.26 -15.51
CA GLY A 50 20.90 0.49 -16.74
C GLY A 50 20.96 1.45 -17.93
N PHE A 51 22.16 1.64 -18.49
CA PHE A 51 22.44 2.47 -19.68
C PHE A 51 21.25 2.54 -20.67
N PRO A 52 20.75 3.74 -21.04
CA PRO A 52 19.64 3.90 -22.01
C PRO A 52 19.99 3.47 -23.45
N GLY A 53 21.17 2.87 -23.68
CA GLY A 53 21.70 2.51 -24.99
C GLY A 53 21.93 1.02 -25.23
N ARG A 54 21.62 0.13 -24.27
CA ARG A 54 21.71 -1.31 -24.52
C ARG A 54 20.39 -1.96 -24.12
N PRO A 55 19.50 -2.32 -25.06
CA PRO A 55 18.45 -3.27 -24.74
C PRO A 55 19.18 -4.53 -24.28
N ARG A 56 19.24 -4.75 -22.97
CA ARG A 56 19.52 -6.07 -22.42
C ARG A 56 18.47 -6.93 -23.11
N GLN A 57 18.87 -7.81 -24.03
CA GLN A 57 17.97 -8.70 -24.74
C GLN A 57 17.31 -9.58 -23.66
N MET A 58 16.27 -9.05 -23.03
CA MET A 58 15.35 -9.82 -22.23
C MET A 58 14.70 -10.76 -23.23
N SER A 59 14.87 -12.05 -22.97
CA SER A 59 14.09 -13.05 -23.68
C SER A 59 12.61 -12.71 -23.58
N GLU A 60 11.81 -13.08 -24.58
CA GLU A 60 10.36 -12.89 -24.51
C GLU A 60 9.77 -13.49 -23.22
N ASP A 61 10.35 -14.59 -22.75
CA ASP A 61 9.94 -15.28 -21.53
C ASP A 61 10.19 -14.44 -20.28
N GLU A 62 11.34 -13.76 -20.18
CA GLU A 62 11.61 -12.83 -19.08
C GLU A 62 10.66 -11.62 -19.13
N ARG A 63 10.32 -11.14 -20.33
CA ARG A 63 9.37 -10.03 -20.50
C ARG A 63 7.97 -10.43 -20.06
N LYS A 64 7.52 -11.63 -20.44
CA LYS A 64 6.22 -12.20 -20.01
C LYS A 64 6.18 -12.40 -18.49
N LYS A 65 7.24 -12.95 -17.89
CA LYS A 65 7.35 -13.11 -16.44
C LYS A 65 7.30 -11.77 -15.70
N LYS A 66 8.06 -10.77 -16.18
CA LYS A 66 8.03 -9.40 -15.62
C LYS A 66 6.63 -8.80 -15.65
N MET A 67 5.93 -8.92 -16.78
CA MET A 67 4.54 -8.44 -16.91
C MET A 67 3.58 -9.18 -15.97
N ALA A 68 3.70 -10.51 -15.84
CA ALA A 68 2.87 -11.30 -14.94
C ALA A 68 3.06 -10.90 -13.46
N LEU A 69 4.31 -10.67 -13.04
CA LEU A 69 4.63 -10.23 -11.68
C LEU A 69 4.07 -8.83 -11.39
N ILE A 70 4.27 -7.87 -12.31
CA ILE A 70 3.71 -6.52 -12.17
C ILE A 70 2.19 -6.59 -12.06
N ARG A 71 1.54 -7.42 -12.89
CA ARG A 71 0.09 -7.55 -12.86
C ARG A 71 -0.40 -8.09 -11.51
N ARG A 72 0.28 -9.11 -10.99
CA ARG A 72 -0.03 -9.67 -9.66
C ARG A 72 0.12 -8.64 -8.55
N ILE A 73 1.22 -7.87 -8.54
CA ILE A 73 1.42 -6.79 -7.55
C ILE A 73 0.25 -5.80 -7.59
N LEU A 74 -0.20 -5.40 -8.78
CA LEU A 74 -1.33 -4.46 -8.92
C LEU A 74 -2.66 -5.05 -8.44
N ASP A 75 -2.90 -6.34 -8.69
CA ASP A 75 -4.12 -7.02 -8.26
C ASP A 75 -4.11 -7.19 -6.71
N ASP A 76 -2.96 -7.56 -6.13
CA ASP A 76 -2.76 -7.63 -4.66
C ASP A 76 -2.94 -6.25 -4.00
N ASP A 77 -2.37 -5.18 -4.57
CA ASP A 77 -2.53 -3.80 -4.07
C ASP A 77 -4.00 -3.35 -4.09
N LYS A 78 -4.76 -3.75 -5.12
CA LYS A 78 -6.19 -3.47 -5.19
C LYS A 78 -6.94 -4.18 -4.06
N GLU A 79 -6.59 -5.43 -3.78
CA GLU A 79 -7.22 -6.18 -2.69
C GLU A 79 -6.90 -5.58 -1.31
N VAL A 80 -5.65 -5.16 -1.08
CA VAL A 80 -5.28 -4.42 0.14
C VAL A 80 -6.20 -3.20 0.33
N ARG A 81 -6.42 -2.39 -0.72
CA ARG A 81 -7.29 -1.21 -0.65
C ARG A 81 -8.74 -1.53 -0.31
N VAL A 82 -9.28 -2.64 -0.84
CA VAL A 82 -10.64 -3.09 -0.51
C VAL A 82 -10.79 -3.35 1.00
N HIS A 83 -9.73 -3.79 1.68
CA HIS A 83 -9.74 -4.02 3.12
C HIS A 83 -9.41 -2.76 3.93
N THR A 84 -8.57 -1.87 3.41
CA THR A 84 -8.11 -0.67 4.15
C THR A 84 -9.03 0.54 4.03
N GLU A 85 -9.67 0.75 2.87
CA GLU A 85 -10.53 1.91 2.62
C GLU A 85 -11.80 1.93 3.50
N PRO A 86 -12.53 0.81 3.71
CA PRO A 86 -13.74 0.82 4.54
C PRO A 86 -13.47 1.14 6.01
N TRP A 87 -12.34 0.68 6.57
CA TRP A 87 -11.96 0.99 7.94
C TRP A 87 -11.62 2.48 8.13
N MET A 88 -10.97 3.10 7.14
CA MET A 88 -10.68 4.54 7.16
C MET A 88 -11.96 5.40 7.15
N ASP A 89 -12.99 4.97 6.44
CA ASP A 89 -14.29 5.65 6.46
C ASP A 89 -15.00 5.49 7.81
N ASN A 90 -14.92 4.32 8.44
CA ASN A 90 -15.41 4.12 9.81
C ASN A 90 -14.66 4.99 10.84
N VAL A 91 -13.33 5.12 10.73
CA VAL A 91 -12.54 6.00 11.60
C VAL A 91 -12.93 7.47 11.39
N ARG A 92 -13.11 7.92 10.14
CA ARG A 92 -13.59 9.28 9.83
C ARG A 92 -14.97 9.53 10.44
N GLN A 93 -15.89 8.57 10.35
CA GLN A 93 -17.21 8.67 10.99
C GLN A 93 -17.11 8.74 12.52
N LEU A 94 -16.26 7.93 13.14
CA LEU A 94 -16.05 7.96 14.60
C LEU A 94 -15.46 9.30 15.07
N LEU A 95 -14.45 9.81 14.37
CA LEU A 95 -13.81 11.09 14.69
C LEU A 95 -14.78 12.28 14.49
N SER A 96 -15.58 12.27 13.42
CA SER A 96 -16.59 13.31 13.15
C SER A 96 -17.80 13.21 14.10
N GLY A 97 -18.21 12.01 14.48
CA GLY A 97 -19.22 11.77 15.53
C GLY A 97 -18.77 12.28 16.90
N GLY A 98 -17.51 12.02 17.28
CA GLY A 98 -16.92 12.53 18.51
C GLY A 98 -16.78 14.06 18.53
N ALA A 99 -16.49 14.68 17.39
CA ALA A 99 -16.47 16.14 17.26
C ALA A 99 -17.86 16.75 17.43
N ARG A 100 -18.91 16.14 16.84
CA ARG A 100 -20.31 16.57 17.03
C ARG A 100 -20.77 16.43 18.48
N ALA A 101 -20.45 15.32 19.14
CA ALA A 101 -20.83 15.10 20.54
C ALA A 101 -20.18 16.12 21.49
N ARG A 102 -18.91 16.50 21.25
CA ARG A 102 -18.23 17.57 22.01
C ARG A 102 -18.86 18.93 21.77
N ASN A 103 -19.26 19.23 20.52
CA ASN A 103 -19.84 20.52 20.17
C ASN A 103 -21.24 20.70 20.80
N VAL A 104 -22.06 19.64 20.77
CA VAL A 104 -23.37 19.60 21.46
C VAL A 104 -23.19 19.76 22.96
N ARG A 105 -22.25 19.04 23.58
CA ARG A 105 -21.97 19.18 25.01
C ARG A 105 -21.54 20.60 25.37
N SER A 106 -20.69 21.24 24.57
CA SER A 106 -20.29 22.65 24.77
C SER A 106 -21.48 23.61 24.72
N ALA A 107 -22.40 23.43 23.78
CA ALA A 107 -23.57 24.30 23.61
C ALA A 107 -24.59 24.19 24.77
N TYR A 108 -24.66 23.03 25.43
CA TYR A 108 -25.54 22.82 26.59
C TYR A 108 -24.80 22.93 27.94
N SER A 109 -23.49 23.19 27.94
CA SER A 109 -22.69 23.41 29.16
C SER A 109 -22.44 24.89 29.45
N ASP A 110 -22.90 25.80 28.58
CA ASP A 110 -22.78 27.24 28.80
C ASP A 110 -23.80 27.67 29.88
N PRO A 111 -23.35 28.20 31.04
CA PRO A 111 -24.24 28.53 32.15
C PRO A 111 -25.00 29.85 31.98
N ASP A 112 -24.85 30.57 30.86
CA ASP A 112 -25.54 31.83 30.59
C ASP A 112 -26.79 31.64 29.69
N ALA A 113 -27.71 30.80 30.15
CA ALA A 113 -29.09 30.79 29.69
C ALA A 113 -30.03 31.00 30.89
N SER A 114 -30.07 32.23 31.40
CA SER A 114 -31.10 32.76 32.31
C SER A 114 -31.27 34.25 32.08
#